data_AF-A0A4Y2QNE7-F1
#
_entry.id   AF-A0A4Y2QNE7-F1
#
_cell.length_a   1.000
_cell.length_b   1.000
_cell.length_c   1.000
_cell.angle_alpha   90.00
_cell.angle_beta   90.00
_cell.angle_gamma   90.00
#
_symmetry.space_group_name_H-M   'P 1'
#
loop_
_entity.id
_entity.type
_entity.pdbx_description
1 polymer ?
#
loop_
_entity_poly.entity_id
_entity_poly.type
_entity_poly.pdbx_seq_one_letter_code
_entity_poly.pdbx_strand_id
1 'polypeptide(L)'
;MRILKRDRCAILPHIAAYFSDGAPTSVSLRTVQRTIINMGSQSRRPTRVPLLTERHKALLLFWARQHYHSTVDDWKHVAWSDESRFQLYRTDARVRVWRRHH
;
A
#
# COMPACT_ATOMS: atom_id res chain seq x y z
N MET A 1 18.99 1.94 -4.59
CA MET A 1 18.38 2.59 -5.77
C MET A 1 17.56 3.81 -5.39
N ARG A 2 17.71 4.94 -6.11
CA ARG A 2 17.01 6.21 -5.84
C ARG A 2 15.51 6.14 -6.15
N ILE A 3 15.12 5.40 -7.20
CA ILE A 3 13.72 5.23 -7.60
C ILE A 3 12.87 4.55 -6.53
N LEU A 4 13.36 3.47 -5.91
CA LEU A 4 12.65 2.77 -4.82
C LEU A 4 12.51 3.59 -3.53
N LYS A 5 13.34 4.62 -3.35
CA LYS A 5 13.23 5.56 -2.22
C LYS A 5 12.23 6.68 -2.51
N ARG A 6 12.13 7.12 -3.77
CA ARG A 6 11.20 8.16 -4.24
C ARG A 6 9.78 7.64 -4.42
N ASP A 7 9.65 6.49 -5.07
CA ASP A 7 8.39 5.83 -5.34
C ASP A 7 8.37 4.46 -4.63
N ARG A 8 7.69 4.42 -3.47
CA ARG A 8 7.48 3.20 -2.69
C ARG A 8 6.42 2.27 -3.32
N CYS A 9 5.80 2.67 -4.43
CA CYS A 9 4.79 1.90 -5.15
C CYS A 9 5.27 1.45 -6.54
N ALA A 10 6.56 1.60 -6.83
CA ALA A 10 7.11 1.26 -8.13
C ALA A 10 6.96 -0.24 -8.46
N ILE A 11 6.52 -0.50 -9.69
CA ILE A 11 6.38 -1.84 -10.27
C ILE A 11 7.60 -2.17 -11.11
N LEU A 12 7.94 -3.46 -11.26
CA LEU A 12 9.17 -3.88 -11.94
C LEU A 12 9.32 -3.32 -13.37
N PRO A 13 8.27 -3.30 -14.22
CA PRO A 13 8.37 -2.74 -15.57
C PRO A 13 8.66 -1.25 -15.56
N HIS A 14 8.05 -0.49 -14.65
CA HIS A 14 8.31 0.94 -14.51
C HIS A 14 9.75 1.22 -14.08
N ILE A 15 10.29 0.39 -13.18
CA ILE A 15 11.69 0.50 -12.77
C ILE A 15 12.62 0.20 -13.94
N ALA A 16 12.35 -0.84 -14.72
CA ALA A 16 13.17 -1.18 -15.89
C ALA A 16 13.11 -0.12 -16.99
N ALA A 17 11.92 0.45 -17.24
CA ALA A 17 11.76 1.57 -18.17
C ALA A 17 12.60 2.78 -17.73
N TYR A 18 12.57 3.13 -16.44
CA TYR A 18 13.38 4.23 -15.90
C TYR A 18 14.90 4.04 -16.14
N PHE A 19 15.42 2.82 -16.11
CA PHE A 19 16.84 2.55 -16.40
C PHE A 19 17.16 2.40 -17.87
N SER A 20 16.16 2.10 -18.69
CA SER A 20 16.31 2.00 -20.14
C SER A 20 16.16 3.38 -20.81
N ASP A 21 15.53 4.33 -20.12
CA ASP A 21 15.37 5.70 -20.59
C ASP A 21 16.73 6.41 -20.71
N GLY A 22 17.03 6.88 -21.93
CA GLY A 22 18.32 7.52 -22.26
C GLY A 22 19.52 6.59 -22.37
N ALA A 23 19.35 5.27 -22.24
CA ALA A 23 20.43 4.29 -22.40
C ALA A 23 20.44 3.70 -23.83
N PRO A 24 21.63 3.39 -24.40
CA PRO A 24 21.74 2.76 -25.72
C PRO A 24 21.21 1.32 -25.74
N THR A 25 21.09 0.68 -24.57
CA THR A 25 20.63 -0.70 -24.42
C THR A 25 19.57 -0.79 -23.33
N SER A 26 18.43 -1.40 -23.63
CA SER A 26 17.37 -1.64 -22.66
C SER A 26 17.77 -2.64 -21.58
N VAL A 27 17.44 -2.37 -20.32
CA VAL A 27 17.74 -3.28 -19.21
C VAL A 27 16.63 -4.32 -19.07
N SER A 28 17.00 -5.61 -19.02
CA SER A 28 16.03 -6.68 -18.81
C SER A 28 15.38 -6.63 -17.42
N LEU A 29 14.10 -7.02 -17.32
CA LEU A 29 13.38 -7.15 -16.05
C LEU A 29 14.11 -8.06 -15.05
N ARG A 30 14.74 -9.13 -15.56
CA ARG A 30 15.48 -10.10 -14.74
C ARG A 30 16.71 -9.46 -14.09
N THR A 31 17.44 -8.62 -14.83
CA THR A 31 18.58 -7.87 -14.31
C THR A 31 18.13 -6.93 -13.21
N VAL A 32 17.09 -6.13 -13.47
CA VAL A 32 16.52 -5.19 -12.50
C VAL A 32 16.06 -5.93 -11.23
N GLN A 33 15.34 -7.04 -11.39
CA GLN A 33 14.85 -7.83 -10.26
C GLN A 33 15.99 -8.34 -9.36
N ARG A 34 17.03 -8.93 -9.94
CA ARG A 34 18.20 -9.43 -9.20
C ARG A 34 18.87 -8.31 -8.40
N THR A 35 19.09 -7.17 -9.03
CA THR A 35 19.70 -6.01 -8.37
C THR A 35 18.83 -5.52 -7.22
N ILE A 36 17.51 -5.42 -7.42
CA ILE A 36 16.55 -5.01 -6.37
C ILE A 36 16.57 -5.96 -5.17
N ILE A 37 16.59 -7.28 -5.40
CA ILE A 37 16.67 -8.29 -4.35
C ILE A 37 18.01 -8.17 -3.60
N ASN A 38 19.13 -8.06 -4.31
CA ASN A 38 20.46 -7.90 -3.71
C ASN A 38 20.58 -6.63 -2.86
N MET A 39 19.80 -5.58 -3.16
CA MET A 39 19.72 -4.35 -2.37
C MET A 39 18.80 -4.46 -1.13
N GLY A 40 18.26 -5.65 -0.83
CA GLY A 40 17.42 -5.93 0.33
C GLY A 40 15.95 -5.55 0.16
N SER A 41 15.46 -5.49 -1.08
CA SER A 41 14.04 -5.19 -1.36
C SER A 41 13.25 -6.45 -1.72
N GLN A 42 11.95 -6.42 -1.45
CA GLN A 42 11.05 -7.54 -1.71
C GLN A 42 9.79 -7.09 -2.45
N SER A 43 9.24 -8.01 -3.25
CA SER A 43 7.97 -7.83 -3.93
C SER A 43 6.81 -8.03 -2.95
N ARG A 44 5.95 -7.02 -2.79
CA ARG A 44 4.85 -7.01 -1.82
C ARG A 44 3.53 -6.58 -2.47
N ARG A 45 2.40 -7.04 -1.90
CA ARG A 45 1.08 -6.52 -2.28
C ARG A 45 0.81 -5.24 -1.49
N PRO A 46 0.49 -4.10 -2.14
CA PRO A 46 0.21 -2.85 -1.44
C PRO A 46 -1.10 -2.97 -0.64
N THR A 47 -1.11 -2.53 0.62
CA THR A 47 -2.31 -2.51 1.47
C THR A 47 -3.36 -1.57 0.85
N ARG A 48 -4.60 -2.03 0.73
CA ARG A 48 -5.72 -1.15 0.36
C ARG A 48 -6.12 -0.38 1.61
N VAL A 49 -5.87 0.91 1.61
CA VAL A 49 -6.36 1.82 2.64
C VAL A 49 -7.19 2.90 1.95
N PRO A 50 -8.35 3.29 2.52
CA PRO A 50 -9.08 4.42 1.98
C PRO A 50 -8.20 5.67 2.04
N LEU A 51 -8.22 6.48 0.98
CA LEU A 51 -7.56 7.77 1.00
C LEU A 51 -8.37 8.70 1.90
N LEU A 52 -7.79 9.04 3.05
CA LEU A 52 -8.42 9.95 3.99
C LEU A 52 -8.08 11.40 3.62
N THR A 53 -9.12 12.20 3.38
CA THR A 53 -8.98 13.65 3.28
C THR A 53 -8.63 14.24 4.65
N GLU A 54 -8.12 15.47 4.68
CA GLU A 54 -7.84 16.15 5.97
C GLU A 54 -9.08 16.27 6.84
N ARG A 55 -10.26 16.50 6.24
CA ARG A 55 -11.54 16.50 6.95
C ARG A 55 -11.84 15.14 7.60
N HIS A 56 -11.65 14.04 6.86
CA HIS A 56 -11.87 12.69 7.42
C HIS A 56 -10.93 12.42 8.60
N LYS A 57 -9.66 12.80 8.48
CA LYS A 57 -8.68 12.64 9.56
C LYS A 57 -9.07 13.43 10.81
N ALA A 58 -9.49 14.69 10.63
CA ALA A 58 -9.93 15.53 11.75
C ALA A 58 -11.15 14.94 12.46
N LEU A 59 -12.16 14.48 11.72
CA LEU A 59 -13.36 13.85 12.28
C LEU A 59 -13.05 12.54 13.00
N LEU A 60 -12.24 11.66 12.40
CA LEU A 60 -11.85 10.39 13.02
C LEU A 60 -11.04 10.62 14.30
N LEU A 61 -10.14 11.60 14.30
CA LEU A 61 -9.36 11.95 15.49
C LEU A 61 -10.23 12.54 16.59
N PHE A 62 -11.16 13.43 16.23
CA PHE A 62 -12.12 14.00 17.18
C PHE A 62 -12.98 12.90 17.81
N TRP A 63 -13.54 12.02 16.97
CA TRP A 63 -14.34 10.89 17.42
C TRP A 63 -13.54 9.97 18.36
N ALA A 64 -12.32 9.61 17.99
CA ALA A 64 -11.45 8.78 18.81
C ALA A 64 -11.12 9.42 20.18
N ARG A 65 -10.94 10.75 20.23
CA ARG A 65 -10.72 11.48 21.49
C ARG A 65 -11.98 11.51 22.35
N GLN A 66 -13.14 11.74 21.74
CA GLN A 66 -14.43 11.76 22.44
C GLN A 66 -14.74 10.41 23.10
N HIS A 67 -14.37 9.31 22.43
CA HIS A 67 -14.60 7.95 22.91
C HIS A 67 -13.37 7.31 23.58
N TYR A 68 -12.32 8.09 23.88
CA TYR A 68 -11.06 7.57 24.40
C TYR A 68 -11.21 6.85 25.75
N HIS A 69 -12.12 7.33 26.59
CA HIS A 69 -12.41 6.77 27.90
C HIS A 69 -13.68 5.89 27.94
N SER A 70 -14.26 5.58 26.77
CA SER A 70 -15.47 4.74 26.73
C SER A 70 -15.18 3.34 27.26
N THR A 71 -16.00 2.91 28.22
CA THR A 71 -15.90 1.63 28.89
C THR A 71 -16.58 0.52 28.08
N VAL A 72 -16.34 -0.74 28.47
CA VAL A 72 -17.02 -1.89 27.86
C VAL A 72 -18.54 -1.76 27.98
N ASP A 73 -19.05 -1.24 29.10
CA ASP A 73 -20.49 -1.05 29.28
C ASP A 73 -21.05 0.04 28.37
N ASP A 74 -20.31 1.11 28.10
CA ASP A 74 -20.74 2.13 27.13
C ASP A 74 -20.92 1.52 25.73
N TRP A 75 -20.00 0.66 25.30
CA TRP A 75 -20.06 0.00 23.99
C TRP A 75 -21.19 -1.03 23.85
N LYS A 76 -21.66 -1.63 24.95
CA LYS A 76 -22.81 -2.57 24.92
C LYS A 76 -24.10 -1.91 24.47
N HIS A 77 -24.21 -0.59 24.61
CA HIS A 77 -25.37 0.18 24.21
C HIS A 77 -25.32 0.64 22.74
N VAL A 78 -24.24 0.32 22.02
CA VAL A 78 -24.06 0.71 20.61
C VAL A 78 -24.41 -0.46 19.69
N ALA A 79 -25.41 -0.26 18.83
CA ALA A 79 -25.74 -1.18 17.76
C ALA A 79 -25.01 -0.76 16.46
N TRP A 80 -24.15 -1.64 15.95
CA TRP A 80 -23.41 -1.42 14.70
C TRP A 80 -24.14 -2.09 13.53
N SER A 81 -24.26 -1.39 12.42
CA SER A 81 -24.79 -1.92 11.16
C SER A 81 -23.87 -1.57 10.00
N ASP A 82 -23.62 -2.54 9.11
CA ASP A 82 -22.88 -2.33 7.86
C ASP A 82 -23.38 -3.31 6.80
N GLU A 83 -23.17 -2.98 5.53
CA GLU A 83 -23.49 -3.86 4.40
C GLU A 83 -22.22 -4.53 3.87
N SER A 84 -22.26 -5.85 3.73
CA SER A 84 -21.14 -6.62 3.21
C SER A 84 -21.49 -7.29 1.88
N ARG A 85 -20.56 -7.19 0.93
CA ARG A 85 -20.66 -7.87 -0.37
C ARG A 85 -19.96 -9.23 -0.32
N PHE A 86 -20.70 -10.30 -0.57
CA PHE A 86 -20.16 -11.65 -0.69
C PHE A 86 -19.92 -12.02 -2.16
N GLN A 87 -18.75 -12.58 -2.48
CA GLN A 87 -18.40 -13.00 -3.83
C GLN A 87 -17.79 -14.40 -3.83
N LEU A 88 -18.22 -15.26 -4.77
CA LEU A 88 -17.72 -16.63 -4.91
C LEU A 88 -16.28 -16.70 -5.43
N TYR A 89 -15.89 -15.77 -6.29
CA TYR A 89 -14.52 -15.66 -6.81
C TYR A 89 -14.04 -14.22 -6.69
N ARG A 90 -12.88 -14.04 -6.05
CA ARG A 90 -12.19 -12.74 -5.96
C ARG A 90 -10.96 -12.73 -6.85
N THR A 91 -10.98 -11.91 -7.90
CA THR A 91 -9.75 -11.54 -8.60
C THR A 91 -9.08 -10.41 -7.82
N ASP A 92 -7.91 -10.68 -7.23
CA ASP A 92 -7.24 -9.69 -6.37
C ASP A 92 -6.71 -8.49 -7.18
N ALA A 93 -6.46 -8.62 -8.50
CA ALA A 93 -5.97 -7.59 -9.44
C ALA A 93 -4.80 -6.72 -8.94
N ARG A 94 -4.20 -7.05 -7.79
CA ARG A 94 -3.17 -6.26 -7.11
C ARG A 94 -1.86 -6.48 -7.81
N VAL A 95 -1.40 -5.44 -8.49
CA VAL A 95 -0.03 -5.39 -9.00
C VAL A 95 0.92 -5.37 -7.81
N ARG A 96 1.94 -6.23 -7.86
CA ARG A 96 2.97 -6.29 -6.83
C ARG A 96 3.93 -5.12 -6.99
N VAL A 97 4.26 -4.48 -5.88
CA VAL A 97 5.20 -3.35 -5.81
C VAL A 97 6.49 -3.78 -5.12
N TRP A 98 7.60 -3.11 -5.40
CA TRP A 98 8.89 -3.40 -4.77
C TRP A 98 9.19 -2.42 -3.64
N ARG A 99 9.48 -2.93 -2.44
CA ARG A 99 9.77 -2.13 -1.24
C ARG A 99 10.95 -2.67 -0.45
N ARG A 100 11.70 -1.77 0.17
CA ARG A 100 12.70 -2.13 1.18
C ARG A 100 12.01 -2.56 2.48
N HIS A 101 12.65 -3.46 3.22
CA HIS A 101 12.25 -3.74 4.59
C HIS A 101 12.47 -2.48 5.44
N HIS A 102 11.56 -2.22 6.37
CA HIS A 102 11.72 -1.18 7.39
C HIS A 102 12.68 -1.64 8.48
#